data_AF-A0A817NRJ0-F1
#
_entry.id   AF-A0A817NRJ0-F1
#
_cell.length_a   1.000
_cell.length_b   1.000
_cell.length_c   1.000
_cell.angle_alpha   90.00
_cell.angle_beta   90.00
_cell.angle_gamma   90.00
#
_symmetry.space_group_name_H-M   'P 1'
#
loop_
_entity.id
_entity.type
_entity.pdbx_description
1 polymer ?
#
loop_
_entity_poly.entity_id
_entity_poly.type
_entity_poly.pdbx_seq_one_letter_code
_entity_poly.pdbx_strand_id
1 'polypeptide(L)'
;MDDDDTNNDINYDNKRFSVDCHRMIKICSSILIPVMLGLLTLTVSIVQLYIASAEKVKDVSISKENRDKYRFIANQTREQDLIIANRLRWNTILATYIKEISEILTSLNFSSRKVDPLVATIVRAKTLTACPQLDTESKAWFIQFLYEFGAILVG
;
A
#
# COMPACT_ATOMS: atom_id res chain seq x y z
N MET A 1 -10.22 -47.92 -95.03
CA MET A 1 -9.96 -48.69 -93.79
C MET A 1 -9.48 -47.63 -92.82
N ASP A 2 -10.38 -46.74 -92.39
CA ASP A 2 -10.02 -45.39 -91.92
C ASP A 2 -11.02 -44.89 -90.85
N ASP A 3 -11.27 -45.68 -89.81
CA ASP A 3 -12.18 -45.30 -88.70
C ASP A 3 -11.55 -45.45 -87.30
N ASP A 4 -10.23 -45.65 -87.18
CA ASP A 4 -9.57 -45.91 -85.87
C ASP A 4 -8.86 -44.68 -85.25
N ASP A 5 -8.68 -43.58 -85.99
CA ASP A 5 -7.91 -42.43 -85.48
C ASP A 5 -8.72 -41.44 -84.63
N THR A 6 -10.04 -41.31 -84.83
CA THR A 6 -10.86 -40.31 -84.12
C THR A 6 -11.10 -40.62 -82.63
N ASN A 7 -10.96 -41.88 -82.20
CA ASN A 7 -11.21 -42.27 -80.80
C ASN A 7 -10.01 -41.95 -79.89
N ASN A 8 -8.80 -41.88 -80.46
CA ASN A 8 -7.60 -41.57 -79.68
C ASN A 8 -7.53 -40.07 -79.34
N ASP A 9 -7.88 -39.19 -80.28
CA ASP A 9 -7.82 -37.73 -80.09
C ASP A 9 -8.77 -37.22 -78.99
N ILE A 10 -9.97 -37.79 -78.88
CA ILE A 10 -10.95 -37.45 -77.83
C ILE A 10 -10.42 -37.81 -76.43
N ASN A 11 -9.62 -38.87 -76.32
CA ASN A 11 -9.03 -39.30 -75.05
C ASN A 11 -7.87 -38.37 -74.60
N TYR A 12 -7.07 -37.88 -75.55
CA TYR A 12 -6.00 -36.92 -75.27
C TYR A 12 -6.52 -35.56 -74.78
N ASP A 13 -7.59 -35.05 -75.39
CA ASP A 13 -8.18 -33.76 -74.98
C ASP A 13 -8.82 -33.82 -73.60
N ASN A 14 -9.53 -34.91 -73.26
CA ASN A 14 -10.11 -35.09 -71.93
C ASN A 14 -9.02 -35.21 -70.85
N LYS A 15 -7.92 -35.92 -71.15
CA LYS A 15 -6.78 -36.07 -70.24
C LYS A 15 -6.05 -34.74 -70.03
N ARG A 16 -5.93 -33.92 -71.07
CA ARG A 16 -5.33 -32.57 -70.98
C ARG A 16 -6.20 -31.61 -70.15
N PHE A 17 -7.51 -31.64 -70.38
CA PHE A 17 -8.48 -30.83 -69.62
C PHE A 17 -8.46 -31.16 -68.12
N SER A 18 -8.37 -32.46 -67.77
CA SER A 18 -8.27 -32.91 -66.37
C SER A 18 -7.02 -32.36 -65.66
N VAL A 19 -5.87 -32.35 -66.35
CA VAL A 19 -4.61 -31.84 -65.80
C VAL A 19 -4.66 -30.33 -65.56
N ASP A 20 -5.27 -29.58 -66.48
CA ASP A 20 -5.40 -28.12 -66.35
C ASP A 20 -6.38 -27.74 -65.23
N CYS A 21 -7.49 -28.48 -65.07
CA CYS A 21 -8.42 -28.28 -63.96
C CYS A 21 -7.76 -28.53 -62.60
N HIS A 22 -6.93 -29.58 -62.49
CA HIS A 22 -6.17 -29.86 -61.27
C HIS A 22 -5.15 -28.75 -60.94
N ARG A 23 -4.50 -28.17 -61.96
CA ARG A 23 -3.58 -27.03 -61.77
C ARG A 23 -4.32 -25.78 -61.31
N MET A 24 -5.48 -25.47 -61.89
CA MET A 24 -6.30 -24.32 -61.46
C MET A 24 -6.79 -24.47 -60.02
N ILE A 25 -7.25 -25.66 -59.61
CA ILE A 25 -7.65 -25.93 -58.22
C ILE A 25 -6.48 -25.70 -57.26
N LYS A 26 -5.26 -26.13 -57.62
CA LYS A 26 -4.05 -25.88 -56.81
C LYS A 26 -3.76 -24.39 -56.66
N ILE A 27 -3.81 -23.62 -57.76
CA ILE A 27 -3.58 -22.17 -57.72
C ILE A 27 -4.63 -21.48 -56.85
N CYS A 28 -5.91 -21.79 -57.03
CA CYS A 28 -6.99 -21.26 -56.21
C CYS A 28 -6.78 -21.57 -54.72
N SER A 29 -6.44 -22.81 -54.37
CA SER A 29 -6.18 -23.19 -52.98
C SER A 29 -4.97 -22.47 -52.38
N SER A 30 -3.91 -22.25 -53.18
CA SER A 30 -2.69 -21.56 -52.76
C SER A 30 -2.89 -20.08 -52.44
N ILE A 31 -3.92 -19.45 -53.02
CA ILE A 31 -4.29 -18.05 -52.77
C ILE A 31 -5.34 -17.96 -51.65
N LEU A 32 -6.29 -18.89 -51.63
CA LEU A 32 -7.39 -18.88 -50.65
C LEU A 32 -6.87 -19.08 -49.21
N ILE A 33 -5.92 -20.00 -49.01
CA ILE A 33 -5.40 -20.32 -47.66
C ILE A 33 -4.74 -19.09 -47.01
N PRO A 34 -3.79 -18.38 -47.64
CA PRO A 34 -3.21 -17.15 -47.08
C PRO A 34 -4.22 -16.05 -46.80
N VAL A 35 -5.23 -15.89 -47.68
CA VAL A 35 -6.27 -14.86 -47.51
C VAL A 35 -7.11 -15.15 -46.26
N MET A 36 -7.53 -16.40 -46.06
CA MET A 36 -8.29 -16.79 -44.86
C MET A 36 -7.45 -16.64 -43.60
N LEU A 37 -6.15 -16.97 -43.66
CA LEU A 37 -5.24 -16.80 -42.54
C LEU A 37 -5.04 -15.31 -42.17
N GLY A 38 -4.95 -14.44 -43.18
CA GLY A 38 -4.84 -12.99 -43.00
C GLY A 38 -6.08 -12.39 -42.35
N LEU A 39 -7.27 -12.78 -42.81
CA LEU A 39 -8.53 -12.34 -42.21
C LEU A 39 -8.67 -12.80 -40.76
N LEU A 40 -8.31 -14.05 -40.46
CA LEU A 40 -8.31 -14.58 -39.10
C LEU A 40 -7.33 -13.83 -38.19
N THR A 41 -6.13 -13.54 -38.69
CA THR A 41 -5.12 -12.79 -37.91
C THR A 41 -5.61 -11.38 -37.59
N LEU A 42 -6.27 -10.72 -38.55
CA LEU A 42 -6.80 -9.38 -38.38
C LEU A 42 -7.93 -9.33 -37.35
N THR A 43 -8.86 -10.30 -37.38
CA THR A 43 -9.94 -10.35 -36.38
C THR A 43 -9.42 -10.62 -34.98
N VAL A 44 -8.48 -11.56 -34.82
CA VAL A 44 -7.83 -11.83 -33.52
C VAL A 44 -7.12 -10.59 -32.99
N SER A 45 -6.41 -9.85 -33.84
CA SER A 45 -5.69 -8.63 -33.45
C SER A 45 -6.63 -7.54 -32.92
N ILE A 46 -7.79 -7.37 -33.57
CA ILE A 46 -8.81 -6.40 -33.13
C ILE A 46 -9.38 -6.79 -31.76
N VAL A 47 -9.71 -8.07 -31.56
CA VAL A 47 -10.24 -8.57 -30.28
C VAL A 47 -9.23 -8.41 -29.16
N GLN A 48 -7.96 -8.73 -29.40
CA GLN A 48 -6.89 -8.55 -28.42
C GLN A 48 -6.71 -7.08 -28.04
N LEU A 49 -6.76 -6.16 -29.01
CA LEU A 49 -6.67 -4.73 -28.74
C LEU A 49 -7.83 -4.24 -27.86
N TYR A 50 -9.04 -4.71 -28.14
CA TYR A 50 -10.23 -4.38 -27.34
C TYR A 50 -10.08 -4.86 -25.89
N ILE A 51 -9.72 -6.13 -25.68
CA ILE A 51 -9.52 -6.69 -24.33
C ILE A 51 -8.43 -5.93 -23.58
N ALA A 52 -7.27 -5.69 -24.20
CA ALA A 52 -6.16 -4.96 -23.59
C ALA A 52 -6.55 -3.52 -23.20
N SER A 53 -7.40 -2.87 -23.99
CA SER A 53 -7.89 -1.53 -23.66
C SER A 53 -8.83 -1.53 -22.45
N ALA A 54 -9.70 -2.53 -22.33
CA ALA A 54 -10.61 -2.68 -21.20
C ALA A 54 -9.86 -3.00 -19.90
N GLU A 55 -8.86 -3.88 -19.96
CA GLU A 55 -8.00 -4.22 -18.82
C GLU A 55 -7.21 -3.01 -18.32
N LYS A 56 -6.62 -2.22 -19.22
CA LYS A 56 -5.90 -0.99 -18.84
C LYS A 56 -6.76 -0.01 -18.05
N VAL A 57 -8.02 0.18 -18.43
CA VAL A 57 -8.92 1.07 -17.68
C VAL A 57 -9.18 0.55 -16.28
N LYS A 58 -9.43 -0.76 -16.15
CA LYS A 58 -9.64 -1.42 -14.87
C LYS A 58 -8.39 -1.32 -13.99
N ASP A 59 -7.22 -1.64 -14.52
CA ASP A 59 -5.95 -1.58 -13.79
C ASP A 59 -5.60 -0.17 -13.33
N VAL A 60 -5.85 0.85 -14.17
CA VAL A 60 -5.64 2.25 -13.78
C VAL A 60 -6.59 2.65 -12.65
N SER A 61 -7.86 2.23 -12.69
CA SER A 61 -8.83 2.53 -11.63
C SER A 61 -8.45 1.87 -10.30
N ILE A 62 -8.06 0.59 -10.32
CA ILE A 62 -7.62 -0.15 -9.14
C ILE A 62 -6.32 0.45 -8.59
N SER A 63 -5.37 0.82 -9.47
CA SER A 63 -4.12 1.44 -9.06
C SER A 63 -4.35 2.79 -8.36
N LYS A 64 -5.28 3.61 -8.88
CA LYS A 64 -5.66 4.88 -8.24
C LYS A 64 -6.30 4.65 -6.87
N GLU A 65 -7.30 3.77 -6.79
CA GLU A 65 -7.96 3.44 -5.53
C GLU A 65 -6.98 2.92 -4.48
N ASN A 66 -6.08 2.02 -4.88
CA ASN A 66 -5.05 1.49 -3.98
C ASN A 66 -4.10 2.60 -3.52
N ARG A 67 -3.63 3.48 -4.42
CA ARG A 67 -2.78 4.62 -4.04
C ARG A 67 -3.45 5.52 -3.02
N ASP A 68 -4.74 5.79 -3.17
CA ASP A 68 -5.48 6.64 -2.24
C ASP A 68 -5.68 5.94 -0.89
N LYS A 69 -6.00 4.65 -0.88
CA LYS A 69 -6.04 3.84 0.35
C LYS A 69 -4.69 3.82 1.07
N TYR A 70 -3.60 3.60 0.35
CA TYR A 70 -2.25 3.59 0.95
C TYR A 70 -1.87 4.96 1.51
N ARG A 71 -2.22 6.05 0.81
CA ARG A 71 -2.00 7.41 1.32
C ARG A 71 -2.79 7.68 2.59
N PHE A 72 -4.06 7.26 2.61
CA PHE A 72 -4.92 7.41 3.77
C PHE A 72 -4.37 6.65 4.98
N ILE A 73 -3.99 5.37 4.79
CA ILE A 73 -3.40 4.55 5.85
C ILE A 73 -2.08 5.16 6.34
N ALA A 74 -1.19 5.56 5.42
CA ALA A 74 0.09 6.17 5.79
C ALA A 74 -0.08 7.45 6.62
N ASN A 75 -1.08 8.28 6.30
CA ASN A 75 -1.41 9.47 7.07
C ASN A 75 -1.91 9.11 8.47
N GLN A 76 -2.83 8.15 8.58
CA GLN A 76 -3.32 7.69 9.89
C GLN A 76 -2.21 7.08 10.75
N THR A 77 -1.36 6.24 10.17
CA THR A 77 -0.21 5.65 10.89
C THR A 77 0.73 6.74 11.38
N ARG A 78 1.03 7.74 10.55
CA ARG A 78 1.88 8.87 10.97
C ARG A 78 1.27 9.65 12.13
N GLU A 79 -0.04 9.91 12.11
CA GLU A 79 -0.72 10.59 13.21
C GLU A 79 -0.67 9.76 14.50
N GLN A 80 -0.92 8.45 14.40
CA GLN A 80 -0.82 7.54 15.54
C GLN A 80 0.60 7.48 16.11
N ASP A 81 1.62 7.39 15.25
CA ASP A 81 3.02 7.37 15.65
C ASP A 81 3.40 8.67 16.39
N LEU A 82 2.91 9.82 15.94
CA LEU A 82 3.12 11.10 16.63
C LEU A 82 2.46 11.13 18.01
N ILE A 83 1.23 10.59 18.13
CA ILE A 83 0.54 10.49 19.42
C ILE A 83 1.29 9.56 20.37
N ILE A 84 1.74 8.41 19.89
CA ILE A 84 2.50 7.43 20.67
C ILE A 84 3.84 8.03 21.11
N ALA A 85 4.57 8.68 20.20
CA ALA A 85 5.84 9.33 20.51
C ALA A 85 5.69 10.41 21.59
N ASN A 86 4.64 11.22 21.52
CA ASN A 86 4.35 12.22 22.56
C ASN A 86 4.02 11.56 23.90
N ARG A 87 3.20 10.51 23.92
CA ARG A 87 2.89 9.75 25.15
C ARG A 87 4.15 9.11 25.76
N LEU A 88 5.00 8.51 24.94
CA LEU A 88 6.27 7.92 25.39
C LEU A 88 7.18 8.97 25.99
N ARG A 89 7.26 10.15 25.38
CA ARG A 89 8.03 11.28 25.93
C ARG A 89 7.50 11.69 27.30
N TRP A 90 6.20 11.87 27.47
CA TRP A 90 5.59 12.23 28.75
C TRP A 90 5.82 11.16 29.82
N ASN A 91 5.63 9.88 29.46
CA ASN A 91 5.89 8.75 30.35
C ASN A 91 7.36 8.71 30.80
N THR A 92 8.30 9.02 29.90
CA THR A 92 9.73 9.06 30.22
C THR A 92 10.05 10.19 31.20
N ILE A 93 9.50 11.39 30.97
CA ILE A 93 9.65 12.53 31.87
C ILE A 93 9.08 12.20 33.25
N LEU A 94 7.88 11.63 33.30
CA LEU A 94 7.21 11.22 34.52
C LEU A 94 8.00 10.17 35.30
N ALA A 95 8.45 9.11 34.63
CA ALA A 95 9.24 8.05 35.24
C ALA A 95 10.56 8.59 35.82
N THR A 96 11.22 9.49 35.07
CA THR A 96 12.46 10.14 35.53
C THR A 96 12.20 10.99 36.77
N TYR A 97 11.14 11.80 36.76
CA TYR A 97 10.74 12.60 37.91
C TYR A 97 10.44 11.72 39.15
N ILE A 98 9.62 10.66 39.00
CA ILE A 98 9.28 9.75 40.10
C ILE A 98 10.55 9.12 40.68
N LYS A 99 11.48 8.68 39.82
CA LYS A 99 12.75 8.12 40.24
C LYS A 99 13.57 9.12 41.05
N GLU A 100 13.77 10.33 40.53
CA GLU A 100 14.55 11.37 41.21
C GLU A 100 13.94 11.75 42.56
N ILE A 101 12.63 11.92 42.63
CA ILE A 101 11.94 12.21 43.89
C ILE A 101 12.05 11.02 44.84
N SER A 102 11.86 9.79 44.38
CA SER A 102 11.99 8.59 45.22
C SER A 102 13.40 8.44 45.80
N GLU A 103 14.45 8.73 45.01
CA GLU A 103 15.84 8.76 45.48
C GLU A 103 16.06 9.85 46.53
N ILE A 104 15.55 11.06 46.31
CA ILE A 104 15.60 12.15 47.31
C ILE A 104 14.90 11.69 48.59
N LEU A 105 13.68 11.16 48.49
CA LEU A 105 12.90 10.74 49.64
C LEU A 105 13.58 9.59 50.41
N THR A 106 14.13 8.60 49.71
CA THR A 106 14.82 7.47 50.36
C THR A 106 16.17 7.85 50.97
N SER A 107 16.93 8.73 50.31
CA SER A 107 18.24 9.20 50.79
C SER A 107 18.17 9.98 52.11
N LEU A 108 17.04 10.63 52.38
CA LEU A 108 16.85 11.52 53.52
C LEU A 108 16.21 10.86 54.74
N ASN A 109 16.03 9.53 54.73
CA ASN A 109 15.57 8.70 55.85
C ASN A 109 14.32 9.30 56.57
N PHE A 110 13.15 9.08 55.98
CA PHE A 110 11.81 9.55 56.42
C PHE A 110 11.34 9.05 57.80
N SER A 111 12.24 8.59 58.68
CA SER A 111 11.91 8.16 60.04
C SER A 111 11.39 9.30 60.93
N SER A 112 11.52 10.55 60.50
CA SER A 112 11.01 11.72 61.21
C SER A 112 9.65 12.14 60.65
N ARG A 113 8.62 12.20 61.50
CA ARG A 113 7.21 12.56 61.21
C ARG A 113 7.00 13.95 60.57
N LYS A 114 8.07 14.68 60.25
CA LYS A 114 8.09 15.99 59.59
C LYS A 114 9.09 15.95 58.44
N VAL A 115 8.62 16.26 57.24
CA VAL A 115 9.46 16.49 56.06
C VAL A 115 10.37 17.69 56.34
N ASP A 116 11.67 17.53 56.13
CA ASP A 116 12.62 18.63 56.24
C ASP A 116 12.24 19.73 55.21
N PRO A 117 12.08 20.99 55.63
CA PRO A 117 11.72 22.11 54.74
C PRO A 117 12.68 22.26 53.54
N LEU A 118 13.95 21.86 53.67
CA LEU A 118 14.93 21.89 52.59
C LEU A 118 14.57 20.87 51.50
N VAL A 119 14.13 19.68 51.91
CA VAL A 119 13.64 18.61 51.03
C VAL A 119 12.36 19.03 50.32
N ALA A 120 11.42 19.63 51.05
CA ALA A 120 10.20 20.18 50.46
C ALA A 120 10.50 21.23 49.37
N THR A 121 11.53 22.05 49.58
CA THR A 121 11.96 23.08 48.61
C THR A 121 12.58 22.46 47.35
N ILE A 122 13.43 21.44 47.49
CA ILE A 122 14.05 20.74 46.36
C ILE A 122 13.00 19.98 45.55
N VAL A 123 12.10 19.25 46.22
CA VAL A 123 10.98 18.55 45.58
C VAL A 123 10.14 19.56 44.80
N ARG A 124 9.72 20.66 45.44
CA ARG A 124 8.94 21.73 44.78
C ARG A 124 9.63 22.29 43.55
N ALA A 125 10.93 22.61 43.63
CA ALA A 125 11.68 23.14 42.50
C ALA A 125 11.71 22.13 41.33
N LYS A 126 12.01 20.85 41.61
CA LYS A 126 11.99 19.80 40.59
C LYS A 126 10.61 19.61 39.98
N THR A 127 9.56 19.62 40.79
CA THR A 127 8.19 19.49 40.29
C THR A 127 7.78 20.66 39.41
N LEU A 128 8.12 21.90 39.80
CA LEU A 128 7.88 23.10 38.97
C LEU A 128 8.65 23.06 37.64
N THR A 129 9.80 22.38 37.60
CA THR A 129 10.61 22.23 36.38
C THR A 129 10.05 21.15 35.44
N ALA A 130 9.46 20.08 35.99
CA ALA A 130 8.82 19.01 35.24
C ALA A 130 7.41 19.38 34.73
N CYS A 131 6.67 20.18 35.51
CA CYS A 131 5.27 20.53 35.25
C CYS A 131 5.00 21.10 33.85
N PRO A 132 5.80 22.04 33.29
CA PRO A 132 5.57 22.59 31.94
C PRO A 132 5.61 21.53 30.83
N GLN A 133 6.35 20.43 31.05
CA GLN A 133 6.62 19.39 30.06
C GLN A 133 5.59 18.26 30.07
N LEU A 134 4.71 18.25 31.05
CA LEU A 134 3.61 17.29 31.17
C LEU A 134 2.39 17.73 30.35
N ASP A 135 1.56 16.76 29.99
CA ASP A 135 0.26 17.01 29.39
C ASP A 135 -0.73 17.60 30.40
N THR A 136 -1.82 18.16 29.90
CA THR A 136 -2.81 18.90 30.70
C THR A 136 -3.46 18.04 31.79
N GLU A 137 -3.68 16.74 31.54
CA GLU A 137 -4.29 15.84 32.51
C GLU A 137 -3.29 15.48 33.61
N SER A 138 -2.07 15.10 33.23
CA SER A 138 -0.99 14.84 34.19
C SER A 138 -0.66 16.07 35.04
N LYS A 139 -0.75 17.28 34.47
CA LYS A 139 -0.58 18.54 35.23
C LYS A 139 -1.59 18.68 36.36
N ALA A 140 -2.85 18.33 36.14
CA ALA A 140 -3.89 18.42 37.17
C ALA A 140 -3.57 17.49 38.35
N TRP A 141 -3.22 16.23 38.06
CA TRP A 141 -2.76 15.26 39.07
C TRP A 141 -1.51 15.73 39.80
N PHE A 142 -0.56 16.35 39.09
CA PHE A 142 0.67 16.89 39.68
C PHE A 142 0.42 18.07 40.61
N ILE A 143 -0.47 18.99 40.25
CA ILE A 143 -0.85 20.12 41.09
C ILE A 143 -1.57 19.63 42.35
N GLN A 144 -2.46 18.65 42.20
CA GLN A 144 -3.13 18.01 43.34
C GLN A 144 -2.14 17.31 44.26
N PHE A 145 -1.19 16.55 43.72
CA PHE A 145 -0.12 15.92 44.49
C PHE A 145 0.71 16.95 45.27
N LEU A 146 1.08 18.07 44.64
CA LEU A 146 1.83 19.14 45.29
C LEU A 146 1.04 19.82 46.42
N TYR A 147 -0.28 19.92 46.26
CA TYR A 147 -1.17 20.43 47.30
C TYR A 147 -1.25 19.46 48.49
N GLU A 148 -1.42 18.15 48.24
CA GLU A 148 -1.48 17.12 49.28
C GLU A 148 -0.17 16.98 50.06
N PHE A 149 0.98 17.18 49.39
CA PHE A 149 2.30 17.17 50.04
C PHE A 149 2.63 18.44 50.81
N GLY A 150 1.76 19.46 50.80
CA GLY A 150 2.02 20.75 51.46
C GLY A 150 3.17 21.54 50.83
N ALA A 151 3.57 21.20 49.60
CA ALA A 151 4.66 21.86 48.89
C ALA A 151 4.21 23.18 48.22
N ILE A 152 2.89 23.39 48.09
CA ILE A 152 2.29 24.66 47.67
C ILE A 152 1.36 25.15 48.79
N LEU A 153 1.71 26.28 49.42
CA LEU A 153 0.74 27.09 50.16
C LEU A 153 -0.04 27.89 49.12
N VAL A 154 -1.36 27.66 49.03
CA VAL A 154 -2.25 28.61 48.35
C VAL A 154 -2.30 29.84 49.26
N GLY A 155 -1.61 30.90 48.83
CA GLY A 155 -1.86 32.27 49.28
C GLY A 155 -2.81 32.94 48.31
#